data_AF-A0A1Y4H106-F1
#
_entry.id   AF-A0A1Y4H106-F1
#
_cell.length_a   1.000
_cell.length_b   1.000
_cell.length_c   1.000
_cell.angle_alpha   90.00
_cell.angle_beta   90.00
_cell.angle_gamma   90.00
#
_symmetry.space_group_name_H-M   'P 1'
#
loop_
_entity.id
_entity.type
_entity.pdbx_description
1 polymer ?
#
loop_
_entity_poly.entity_id
_entity_poly.type
_entity_poly.pdbx_seq_one_letter_code
_entity_poly.pdbx_strand_id
1 'polypeptide(L)'
;MGDSYAADSGPQPPAGTRNKHGHTARHIPQGFKNKDLMGIPWRLALALQEDGWYLRSDIIWHKTNAMPESVHDRPTRAHEYLFLLTRREKYYYNASAIVEPCTAAKGNARSFRGSGAYTTGASFHNSTTKERETHGNSVNESGVRNKRDVWPVAAAHFDGAHFANFPPELIRPCILAGAPPAGVILDPFMGSGTTALTALEEGRRFIGIELNPEYVKLSAARINNALQQGIQTKLEI
;
A
#
# COMPACT_ATOMS: atom_id res chain seq x y z
N MET A 1 -7.37 -6.89 3.87
CA MET A 1 -7.73 -7.11 5.29
C MET A 1 -7.20 -5.90 6.05
N GLY A 2 -8.07 -5.04 6.59
CA GLY A 2 -7.66 -3.84 7.32
C GLY A 2 -7.48 -4.12 8.82
N ASP A 3 -6.86 -3.20 9.55
CA ASP A 3 -6.76 -3.34 11.01
C ASP A 3 -8.14 -3.25 11.67
N SER A 4 -8.25 -3.76 12.89
CA SER A 4 -9.51 -3.79 13.64
C SER A 4 -9.28 -3.42 15.10
N TYR A 5 -10.33 -2.93 15.75
CA TYR A 5 -10.31 -2.62 17.17
C TYR A 5 -10.88 -3.80 17.96
N ALA A 6 -10.27 -4.09 19.10
CA ALA A 6 -10.83 -5.04 20.06
C ALA A 6 -12.16 -4.48 20.56
N ALA A 7 -13.21 -5.29 20.47
CA ALA A 7 -14.54 -4.90 20.89
C ALA A 7 -15.26 -6.10 21.49
N ASP A 8 -15.97 -5.87 22.57
CA ASP A 8 -16.96 -6.80 23.08
C ASP A 8 -18.32 -6.48 22.42
N SER A 9 -19.02 -7.51 21.97
CA SER A 9 -20.41 -7.36 21.53
C SER A 9 -21.25 -8.42 22.19
N GLY A 10 -22.32 -7.99 22.87
CA GLY A 10 -23.27 -8.90 23.49
C GLY A 10 -23.92 -9.87 22.50
N PRO A 11 -24.62 -10.89 23.00
CA PRO A 11 -25.26 -11.93 22.18
C PRO A 11 -26.43 -11.41 21.32
N GLN A 12 -26.94 -10.22 21.60
CA GLN A 12 -28.05 -9.62 20.88
C GLN A 12 -27.55 -8.86 19.64
N PRO A 13 -28.12 -9.16 18.45
CA PRO A 13 -28.04 -8.28 17.29
C PRO A 13 -28.40 -6.83 17.66
N PRO A 14 -27.75 -5.80 17.07
CA PRO A 14 -28.38 -4.48 17.01
C PRO A 14 -29.77 -4.61 16.39
N ALA A 15 -30.79 -4.02 17.01
CA ALA A 15 -32.17 -4.08 16.52
C ALA A 15 -32.24 -3.70 15.03
N GLY A 16 -32.89 -4.53 14.20
CA GLY A 16 -33.07 -4.28 12.76
C GLY A 16 -32.03 -4.90 11.82
N THR A 17 -31.05 -5.66 12.33
CA THR A 17 -30.06 -6.33 11.48
C THR A 17 -30.51 -7.73 11.05
N ARG A 18 -31.16 -7.86 9.88
CA ARG A 18 -31.40 -9.16 9.23
C ARG A 18 -30.12 -9.64 8.54
N ASN A 19 -29.23 -10.34 9.24
CA ASN A 19 -28.16 -11.08 8.59
C ASN A 19 -28.58 -12.55 8.39
N LYS A 20 -28.42 -13.06 7.16
CA LYS A 20 -28.69 -14.47 6.81
C LYS A 20 -27.76 -15.48 7.50
N HIS A 21 -26.70 -15.01 8.16
CA HIS A 21 -25.65 -15.83 8.77
C HIS A 21 -25.58 -15.71 10.31
N GLY A 22 -26.54 -15.01 10.94
CA GLY A 22 -26.56 -14.81 12.39
C GLY A 22 -25.53 -13.79 12.90
N HIS A 23 -25.71 -13.34 14.14
CA HIS A 23 -24.74 -12.49 14.85
C HIS A 23 -23.80 -13.35 15.66
N THR A 24 -22.50 -13.21 15.42
CA THR A 24 -21.47 -13.83 16.26
C THR A 24 -21.07 -12.81 17.33
N ALA A 25 -21.28 -13.17 18.60
CA ALA A 25 -20.77 -12.39 19.72
C ALA A 25 -19.24 -12.28 19.60
N ARG A 26 -18.74 -11.06 19.50
CA ARG A 26 -17.32 -10.74 19.57
C ARG A 26 -16.93 -10.60 21.02
N HIS A 27 -15.80 -11.21 21.39
CA HIS A 27 -15.21 -11.06 22.71
C HIS A 27 -13.86 -10.38 22.55
N ILE A 28 -13.45 -9.61 23.54
CA ILE A 28 -12.13 -8.97 23.56
C ILE A 28 -11.07 -10.07 23.59
N PRO A 29 -10.16 -10.13 22.59
CA PRO A 29 -9.10 -11.13 22.59
C PRO A 29 -8.15 -10.95 23.77
N GLN A 30 -7.56 -12.04 24.26
CA GLN A 30 -6.63 -12.01 25.37
C GLN A 30 -5.48 -11.00 25.11
N GLY A 31 -5.15 -10.20 26.12
CA GLY A 31 -4.08 -9.21 26.06
C GLY A 31 -4.49 -7.85 25.47
N PHE A 32 -5.74 -7.68 25.05
CA PHE A 32 -6.28 -6.39 24.63
C PHE A 32 -7.31 -5.86 25.63
N LYS A 33 -7.43 -4.53 25.66
CA LYS A 33 -8.52 -3.81 26.32
C LYS A 33 -9.60 -3.49 25.29
N ASN A 34 -10.80 -3.19 25.77
CA ASN A 34 -11.86 -2.71 24.89
C ASN A 34 -11.41 -1.42 24.17
N LYS A 35 -11.70 -1.33 22.87
CA LYS A 35 -11.29 -0.25 21.96
C LYS A 35 -9.80 -0.17 21.66
N ASP A 36 -8.98 -1.16 22.03
CA ASP A 36 -7.58 -1.18 21.61
C ASP A 36 -7.48 -1.44 20.11
N LEU A 37 -6.64 -0.67 19.41
CA LEU A 37 -6.25 -0.99 18.04
C LEU A 37 -5.41 -2.26 18.07
N MET A 38 -5.85 -3.30 17.34
CA MET A 38 -5.21 -4.60 17.47
C MET A 38 -3.85 -4.67 16.78
N GLY A 39 -3.60 -3.84 15.78
CA GLY A 39 -2.33 -3.84 15.04
C GLY A 39 -2.17 -5.10 14.19
N ILE A 40 -3.26 -5.71 13.70
CA ILE A 40 -3.24 -7.00 13.00
C ILE A 40 -2.21 -7.01 11.85
N PRO A 41 -2.16 -6.00 10.96
CA PRO A 41 -1.18 -5.99 9.87
C PRO A 41 0.27 -5.96 10.38
N TRP A 42 0.55 -5.17 11.42
CA TRP A 42 1.89 -5.09 12.02
C TRP A 42 2.27 -6.37 12.77
N ARG A 43 1.32 -7.02 13.44
CA ARG A 43 1.56 -8.33 14.07
C ARG A 43 1.97 -9.37 13.05
N LEU A 44 1.32 -9.40 11.89
CA LEU A 44 1.73 -10.27 10.79
C LEU A 44 3.13 -9.92 10.28
N ALA A 45 3.41 -8.63 10.04
CA ALA A 45 4.72 -8.20 9.55
C ALA A 45 5.86 -8.57 10.50
N LEU A 46 5.66 -8.38 11.81
CA LEU A 46 6.63 -8.73 12.85
C LEU A 46 6.80 -10.26 12.97
N ALA A 47 5.72 -11.02 12.94
CA ALA A 47 5.79 -12.49 12.96
C ALA A 47 6.56 -13.03 11.74
N LEU A 48 6.31 -12.49 10.54
CA LEU A 48 7.09 -12.87 9.35
C LEU A 48 8.56 -12.49 9.46
N GLN A 49 8.87 -11.36 10.10
CA GLN A 49 10.25 -10.94 10.35
C GLN A 49 10.96 -11.89 11.33
N GLU A 50 10.28 -12.32 12.40
CA GLU A 50 10.75 -13.36 13.32
C GLU A 50 10.97 -14.71 12.60
N ASP A 51 10.13 -15.03 11.62
CA ASP A 51 10.28 -16.19 10.72
C ASP A 51 11.40 -16.01 9.65
N GLY A 52 12.19 -14.94 9.74
CA GLY A 52 13.36 -14.71 8.90
C GLY A 52 13.08 -13.99 7.57
N TRP A 53 11.89 -13.41 7.39
CA TRP A 53 11.66 -12.49 6.28
C TRP A 53 12.29 -11.12 6.54
N TYR A 54 12.68 -10.45 5.48
CA TYR A 54 13.14 -9.07 5.56
C TYR A 54 11.95 -8.14 5.33
N LEU A 55 11.55 -7.37 6.35
CA LEU A 55 10.64 -6.24 6.18
C LEU A 55 11.43 -5.06 5.58
N ARG A 56 11.11 -4.68 4.35
CA ARG A 56 11.88 -3.67 3.58
C ARG A 56 11.26 -2.28 3.62
N SER A 57 9.94 -2.20 3.73
CA SER A 57 9.22 -0.93 3.79
C SER A 57 7.78 -1.14 4.28
N ASP A 58 7.29 -0.18 5.05
CA ASP A 58 5.91 0.00 5.49
C ASP A 58 5.25 1.14 4.70
N ILE A 59 4.77 0.83 3.51
CA ILE A 59 4.16 1.81 2.61
C ILE A 59 2.78 2.21 3.15
N ILE A 60 2.49 3.51 3.15
CA ILE A 60 1.20 4.07 3.55
C ILE A 60 0.35 4.30 2.32
N TRP A 61 -0.74 3.55 2.19
CA TRP A 61 -1.83 3.93 1.29
C TRP A 61 -2.67 5.02 1.94
N HIS A 62 -2.48 6.25 1.49
CA HIS A 62 -3.33 7.38 1.87
C HIS A 62 -4.58 7.40 0.99
N LYS A 63 -5.74 7.12 1.60
CA LYS A 63 -7.04 7.16 0.93
C LYS A 63 -7.53 8.59 0.85
N THR A 64 -7.38 9.21 -0.31
CA THR A 64 -7.73 10.63 -0.52
C THR A 64 -9.23 10.92 -0.37
N ASN A 65 -10.08 9.90 -0.50
CA ASN A 65 -11.53 9.95 -0.31
C ASN A 65 -11.97 9.09 0.89
N ALA A 66 -11.20 9.10 1.99
CA ALA A 66 -11.54 8.33 3.18
C ALA A 66 -12.93 8.69 3.72
N MET A 67 -13.77 7.68 3.92
CA MET A 67 -15.11 7.88 4.49
C MET A 67 -15.01 8.31 5.95
N PRO A 68 -15.84 9.28 6.40
CA PRO A 68 -15.95 9.61 7.81
C PRO A 68 -16.37 8.40 8.65
N GLU A 69 -15.87 8.33 9.87
CA GLU A 69 -16.28 7.31 10.84
C GLU A 69 -17.22 7.93 11.88
N SER A 70 -18.20 7.18 12.36
CA SER A 70 -19.14 7.62 13.40
C SER A 70 -18.54 7.60 14.82
N VAL A 71 -17.24 7.35 14.92
CA VAL A 71 -16.50 7.20 16.18
C VAL A 71 -15.89 8.56 16.54
N HIS A 72 -16.09 9.00 17.79
CA HIS A 72 -15.75 10.36 18.22
C HIS A 72 -14.54 10.43 19.16
N ASP A 73 -14.03 9.28 19.63
CA ASP A 73 -12.94 9.17 20.60
C ASP A 73 -11.58 8.82 19.96
N ARG A 74 -11.46 8.97 18.64
CA ARG A 74 -10.21 8.80 17.89
C ARG A 74 -10.31 9.43 16.49
N PRO A 75 -9.16 9.69 15.82
CA PRO A 75 -9.17 10.10 14.42
C PRO A 75 -9.81 9.08 13.49
N THR A 76 -10.45 9.58 12.43
CA THR A 76 -10.90 8.78 11.28
C THR A 76 -9.70 8.13 10.59
N ARG A 77 -9.79 6.84 10.29
CA ARG A 77 -8.72 6.14 9.58
C ARG A 77 -8.77 6.46 8.09
N ALA A 78 -7.82 7.27 7.65
CA ALA A 78 -7.64 7.66 6.25
C ALA A 78 -6.52 6.90 5.52
N HIS A 79 -5.96 5.85 6.12
CA HIS A 79 -4.89 5.09 5.50
C HIS A 79 -4.93 3.58 5.80
N GLU A 80 -4.21 2.82 4.99
CA GLU A 80 -3.88 1.41 5.21
C GLU A 80 -2.39 1.16 4.94
N TYR A 81 -1.86 0.06 5.44
CA TYR A 81 -0.47 -0.35 5.24
C TYR A 81 -0.32 -1.32 4.07
N LEU A 82 0.73 -1.15 3.28
CA LEU A 82 1.26 -2.14 2.34
C LEU A 82 2.68 -2.48 2.76
N PHE A 83 2.92 -3.71 3.20
CA PHE A 83 4.26 -4.14 3.59
C PHE A 83 5.00 -4.76 2.41
N LEU A 84 6.22 -4.26 2.15
CA LEU A 84 7.16 -4.91 1.24
C LEU A 84 8.03 -5.86 2.05
N LEU A 85 7.80 -7.17 1.89
CA LEU A 85 8.61 -8.22 2.50
C LEU A 85 9.38 -9.02 1.46
N THR A 86 10.56 -9.53 1.82
CA THR A 86 11.40 -10.34 0.93
C THR A 86 11.99 -11.54 1.66
N ARG A 87 12.28 -12.61 0.91
CA ARG A 87 12.94 -13.83 1.43
C ARG A 87 14.47 -13.73 1.49
N ARG A 88 15.04 -12.71 0.85
CA ARG A 88 16.49 -12.54 0.67
C ARG A 88 16.84 -11.07 0.75
N GLU A 89 18.05 -10.79 1.25
CA GLU A 89 18.61 -9.43 1.32
C GLU A 89 18.68 -8.77 -0.07
N LYS A 90 19.14 -9.54 -1.07
CA LYS A 90 19.16 -9.16 -2.49
C LYS A 90 17.97 -9.82 -3.19
N TYR A 91 17.11 -9.00 -3.78
CA TYR A 91 15.89 -9.42 -4.44
C TYR A 91 15.65 -8.54 -5.68
N TYR A 92 14.80 -9.00 -6.59
CA TYR A 92 14.42 -8.20 -7.75
C TYR A 92 13.62 -6.97 -7.29
N TYR A 93 14.06 -5.78 -7.69
CA TYR A 93 13.35 -4.54 -7.45
C TYR A 93 13.62 -3.53 -8.58
N ASN A 94 12.62 -3.26 -9.42
CA ASN A 94 12.73 -2.30 -10.51
C ASN A 94 12.26 -0.91 -10.07
N ALA A 95 13.15 -0.15 -9.43
CA ALA A 95 12.87 1.20 -8.97
C ALA A 95 12.55 2.16 -10.13
N SER A 96 13.23 2.01 -11.27
CA SER A 96 13.02 2.84 -12.47
C SER A 96 11.60 2.74 -13.02
N ALA A 97 10.93 1.59 -12.88
CA ALA A 97 9.57 1.41 -13.40
C ALA A 97 8.49 2.16 -12.61
N ILE A 98 8.83 2.70 -11.43
CA ILE A 98 7.85 3.34 -10.54
C ILE A 98 8.27 4.74 -10.08
N VAL A 99 9.29 5.34 -10.72
CA VAL A 99 9.73 6.70 -10.41
C VAL A 99 8.57 7.69 -10.51
N GLU A 100 8.62 8.73 -9.71
CA GLU A 100 7.61 9.78 -9.69
C GLU A 100 8.21 11.13 -10.13
N PRO A 101 7.40 12.01 -10.75
CA PRO A 101 7.85 13.35 -11.09
C PRO A 101 8.37 14.13 -9.87
N CYS A 102 9.46 14.87 -10.06
CA CYS A 102 10.04 15.72 -9.04
C CYS A 102 9.76 17.20 -9.36
N THR A 103 8.87 17.83 -8.60
CA THR A 103 8.52 19.26 -8.77
C THR A 103 9.59 20.23 -8.25
N ALA A 104 10.56 19.74 -7.48
CA ALA A 104 11.65 20.56 -6.96
C ALA A 104 12.85 20.52 -7.91
N ALA A 105 13.23 21.70 -8.45
CA ALA A 105 14.46 21.89 -9.23
C ALA A 105 15.74 21.77 -8.38
N LYS A 106 15.62 21.66 -7.05
CA LYS A 106 16.74 21.42 -6.16
C LYS A 106 16.83 19.92 -5.92
N GLY A 107 17.91 19.31 -6.40
CA GLY A 107 18.24 17.91 -6.10
C GLY A 107 18.19 17.66 -4.60
N ASN A 108 17.96 16.39 -4.19
CA ASN A 108 17.71 15.93 -2.81
C ASN A 108 18.37 16.82 -1.75
N ALA A 109 17.70 17.91 -1.40
CA ALA A 109 18.28 18.91 -0.55
C ALA A 109 18.27 18.31 0.85
N ARG A 110 19.41 17.77 1.29
CA ARG A 110 19.68 17.60 2.72
C ARG A 110 19.91 18.97 3.37
N SER A 111 19.03 19.94 3.08
CA SER A 111 18.91 21.20 3.80
C SER A 111 18.23 20.94 5.15
N PHE A 112 18.89 20.15 5.99
CA PHE A 112 18.75 20.26 7.43
C PHE A 112 20.04 20.77 8.09
N ARG A 113 21.06 21.16 7.30
CA ARG A 113 22.29 21.80 7.81
C ARG A 113 22.70 23.07 7.07
N GLY A 114 21.77 23.68 6.32
CA GLY A 114 22.04 24.91 5.55
C GLY A 114 21.18 26.11 5.93
N SER A 115 20.13 25.93 6.73
CA SER A 115 19.37 27.05 7.26
C SER A 115 19.76 27.22 8.72
N GLY A 116 20.39 28.35 9.05
CA GLY A 116 20.64 28.77 10.43
C GLY A 116 19.36 29.04 11.25
N ALA A 117 18.23 28.44 10.87
CA ALA A 117 16.95 28.53 11.55
C ALA A 117 17.01 28.00 12.99
N TYR A 118 17.90 27.03 13.27
CA TYR A 118 18.07 26.46 14.63
C TYR A 118 19.35 26.91 15.34
N THR A 119 20.23 27.63 14.66
CA THR A 119 21.52 28.08 15.23
C THR A 119 21.55 29.58 15.50
N THR A 120 20.43 30.30 15.31
CA THR A 120 20.33 31.76 15.48
C THR A 120 21.51 32.50 14.84
N GLY A 121 21.92 32.09 13.64
CA GLY A 121 23.05 32.69 12.91
C GLY A 121 24.46 32.29 13.38
N ALA A 122 24.62 31.47 14.42
CA ALA A 122 25.95 31.05 14.90
C ALA A 122 26.72 30.18 13.87
N SER A 123 26.03 29.60 12.88
CA SER A 123 26.64 28.82 11.81
C SER A 123 27.49 29.65 10.83
N PHE A 124 27.40 30.99 10.86
CA PHE A 124 28.24 31.87 10.04
C PHE A 124 29.62 32.16 10.65
N HIS A 125 29.86 31.77 11.91
CA HIS A 125 31.11 32.07 12.62
C HIS A 125 32.19 30.98 12.51
N ASN A 126 31.91 29.86 11.85
CA ASN A 126 32.94 28.84 11.64
C ASN A 126 33.75 29.18 10.38
N SER A 127 34.87 29.86 10.56
CA SER A 127 35.83 30.31 9.54
C SER A 127 36.61 29.19 8.84
N THR A 128 36.11 27.95 8.87
CA THR A 128 36.68 26.86 8.10
C THR A 128 35.83 26.63 6.86
N THR A 129 36.19 27.31 5.77
CA THR A 129 35.86 26.90 4.40
C THR A 129 36.54 25.56 4.12
N LYS A 130 36.02 24.49 4.74
CA LYS A 130 36.24 23.14 4.24
C LYS A 130 35.35 23.04 3.02
N GLU A 131 35.93 23.25 1.84
CA GLU A 131 35.34 22.76 0.59
C GLU A 131 35.21 21.24 0.70
N ARG A 132 34.12 20.79 1.29
CA ARG A 132 33.66 19.43 1.14
C ARG A 132 32.91 19.44 -0.17
N GLU A 133 33.47 18.81 -1.19
CA GLU A 133 32.72 18.43 -2.38
C GLU A 133 31.57 17.51 -1.93
N THR A 134 30.42 18.10 -1.66
CA THR A 134 29.22 17.36 -1.31
C THR A 134 28.71 16.72 -2.60
N HIS A 135 29.04 15.44 -2.81
CA HIS A 135 28.62 14.57 -3.92
C HIS A 135 27.09 14.38 -4.05
N GLY A 136 26.27 15.19 -3.37
CA GLY A 136 24.81 15.07 -3.32
C GLY A 136 24.04 16.37 -3.50
N ASN A 137 24.71 17.46 -3.90
CA ASN A 137 24.07 18.76 -4.12
C ASN A 137 23.95 19.13 -5.61
N SER A 138 24.02 18.13 -6.50
CA SER A 138 23.79 18.32 -7.92
C SER A 138 22.29 18.57 -8.20
N VAL A 139 22.03 19.42 -9.19
CA VAL A 139 20.67 19.65 -9.70
C VAL A 139 20.10 18.33 -10.21
N ASN A 140 18.82 18.07 -9.95
CA ASN A 140 18.17 16.90 -10.51
C ASN A 140 17.76 17.19 -11.97
N GLU A 141 18.63 16.88 -12.90
CA GLU A 141 18.38 17.05 -14.35
C GLU A 141 17.35 16.06 -14.90
N SER A 142 17.15 14.92 -14.24
CA SER A 142 16.25 13.86 -14.72
C SER A 142 14.76 14.22 -14.60
N GLY A 143 14.41 15.23 -13.80
CA GLY A 143 13.01 15.62 -13.53
C GLY A 143 12.18 14.57 -12.76
N VAL A 144 12.76 13.42 -12.42
CA VAL A 144 12.10 12.32 -11.70
C VAL A 144 12.83 11.97 -10.41
N ARG A 145 12.18 11.24 -9.52
CA ARG A 145 12.78 10.74 -8.28
C ARG A 145 12.23 9.36 -7.92
N ASN A 146 12.89 8.70 -6.97
CA ASN A 146 12.37 7.47 -6.38
C ASN A 146 10.97 7.69 -5.80
N LYS A 147 10.08 6.73 -6.02
CA LYS A 147 8.74 6.72 -5.42
C LYS A 147 8.85 6.81 -3.91
N ARG A 148 8.07 7.71 -3.31
CA ARG A 148 7.97 7.80 -1.84
C ARG A 148 7.11 6.66 -1.30
N ASP A 149 7.14 6.47 0.01
CA ASP A 149 6.42 5.43 0.74
C ASP A 149 5.00 5.84 1.14
N VAL A 150 4.56 7.08 0.88
CA VAL A 150 3.17 7.51 1.08
C VAL A 150 2.47 7.68 -0.25
N TRP A 151 1.50 6.82 -0.55
CA TRP A 151 0.81 6.75 -1.84
C TRP A 151 -0.60 7.30 -1.72
N PRO A 152 -0.88 8.51 -2.25
CA PRO A 152 -2.23 9.05 -2.32
C PRO A 152 -3.00 8.36 -3.44
N VAL A 153 -3.92 7.46 -3.10
CA VAL A 153 -4.78 6.77 -4.08
C VAL A 153 -6.21 6.72 -3.54
N ALA A 154 -7.18 7.17 -4.33
CA ALA A 154 -8.58 7.09 -3.95
C ALA A 154 -9.03 5.62 -3.85
N ALA A 155 -9.79 5.28 -2.82
CA ALA A 155 -10.46 4.00 -2.75
C ALA A 155 -11.49 3.91 -3.89
N ALA A 156 -11.48 2.79 -4.61
CA ALA A 156 -12.43 2.54 -5.68
C ALA A 156 -13.83 2.23 -5.12
N HIS A 157 -14.85 2.87 -5.68
CA HIS A 157 -16.24 2.46 -5.50
C HIS A 157 -16.54 1.34 -6.49
N PHE A 158 -17.22 0.28 -6.05
CA PHE A 158 -17.71 -0.76 -6.94
C PHE A 158 -19.21 -0.91 -6.72
N ASP A 159 -20.01 -0.64 -7.74
CA ASP A 159 -21.48 -0.56 -7.67
C ASP A 159 -22.19 -1.93 -7.57
N GLY A 160 -21.47 -3.00 -7.22
CA GLY A 160 -22.03 -4.32 -6.94
C GLY A 160 -21.78 -4.75 -5.49
N ALA A 161 -22.47 -5.79 -5.04
CA ALA A 161 -22.36 -6.37 -3.68
C ALA A 161 -21.00 -7.08 -3.46
N HIS A 162 -19.90 -6.37 -3.67
CA HIS A 162 -18.54 -6.90 -3.67
C HIS A 162 -17.67 -6.03 -2.76
N PHE A 163 -17.34 -6.59 -1.60
CA PHE A 163 -16.46 -5.98 -0.59
C PHE A 163 -15.16 -5.43 -1.20
N ALA A 164 -14.91 -4.14 -0.93
CA ALA A 164 -13.61 -3.47 -0.84
C ALA A 164 -12.51 -3.91 -1.84
N ASN A 165 -12.75 -3.66 -3.13
CA ASN A 165 -11.69 -3.76 -4.13
C ASN A 165 -10.70 -2.60 -3.95
N PHE A 166 -9.40 -2.90 -3.81
CA PHE A 166 -8.38 -1.87 -3.99
C PHE A 166 -8.32 -1.43 -5.47
N PRO A 167 -7.92 -0.17 -5.74
CA PRO A 167 -7.79 0.34 -7.10
C PRO A 167 -6.56 -0.28 -7.80
N PRO A 168 -6.59 -0.51 -9.13
CA PRO A 168 -5.43 -0.97 -9.91
C PRO A 168 -4.18 -0.12 -9.70
N GLU A 169 -4.33 1.21 -9.62
CA GLU A 169 -3.23 2.16 -9.41
C GLU A 169 -2.46 1.93 -8.11
N LEU A 170 -3.07 1.32 -7.11
CA LEU A 170 -2.39 0.99 -5.86
C LEU A 170 -1.43 -0.19 -6.02
N ILE A 171 -1.81 -1.18 -6.83
CA ILE A 171 -1.07 -2.46 -6.96
C ILE A 171 -0.12 -2.44 -8.15
N ARG A 172 -0.41 -1.65 -9.18
CA ARG A 172 0.46 -1.51 -10.36
C ARG A 172 1.93 -1.23 -9.98
N PRO A 173 2.26 -0.31 -9.05
CA PRO A 173 3.64 -0.11 -8.60
C PRO A 173 4.25 -1.35 -7.94
N CYS A 174 3.47 -2.12 -7.18
CA CYS A 174 3.94 -3.37 -6.56
C CYS A 174 4.32 -4.40 -7.63
N ILE A 175 3.52 -4.53 -8.70
CA ILE A 175 3.80 -5.44 -9.82
C ILE A 175 5.01 -4.97 -10.63
N LEU A 176 5.06 -3.69 -10.97
CA LEU A 176 6.14 -3.11 -11.78
C LEU A 176 7.50 -3.21 -11.08
N ALA A 177 7.55 -2.87 -9.79
CA ALA A 177 8.78 -2.92 -9.03
C ALA A 177 9.12 -4.34 -8.55
N GLY A 178 8.12 -5.14 -8.16
CA GLY A 178 8.32 -6.42 -7.47
C GLY A 178 8.43 -7.65 -8.38
N ALA A 179 8.05 -7.56 -9.66
CA ALA A 179 8.11 -8.68 -10.59
C ALA A 179 8.82 -8.35 -11.90
N PRO A 180 9.69 -9.25 -12.40
CA PRO A 180 10.30 -9.10 -13.71
C PRO A 180 9.23 -9.15 -14.83
N PRO A 181 9.52 -8.58 -16.01
CA PRO A 181 8.68 -8.77 -17.20
C PRO A 181 8.39 -10.25 -17.44
N ALA A 182 7.14 -10.58 -17.81
CA ALA A 182 6.66 -11.96 -17.94
C ALA A 182 6.75 -12.83 -16.66
N GLY A 183 7.07 -12.23 -15.51
CA GLY A 183 7.04 -12.86 -14.20
C GLY A 183 5.65 -13.33 -13.79
N VAL A 184 5.57 -14.04 -12.67
CA VAL A 184 4.31 -14.58 -12.13
C VAL A 184 3.95 -13.85 -10.84
N ILE A 185 2.73 -13.35 -10.75
CA ILE A 185 2.14 -12.77 -9.54
C ILE A 185 1.26 -13.81 -8.85
N LEU A 186 1.43 -14.01 -7.55
CA LEU A 186 0.55 -14.85 -6.73
C LEU A 186 -0.35 -13.97 -5.89
N ASP A 187 -1.65 -14.20 -5.96
CA ASP A 187 -2.63 -13.62 -5.05
C ASP A 187 -3.46 -14.73 -4.39
N PRO A 188 -3.20 -15.06 -3.11
CA PRO A 188 -3.93 -16.11 -2.41
C PRO A 188 -5.32 -15.67 -1.90
N PHE A 189 -5.68 -14.40 -2.09
CA PHE A 189 -6.96 -13.80 -1.67
C PHE A 189 -7.51 -12.91 -2.79
N MET A 190 -7.65 -13.50 -3.98
CA MET A 190 -7.83 -12.77 -5.23
C MET A 190 -9.12 -11.93 -5.30
N GLY A 191 -10.14 -12.29 -4.52
CA GLY A 191 -11.40 -11.56 -4.46
C GLY A 191 -11.99 -11.35 -5.85
N SER A 192 -12.25 -10.09 -6.20
CA SER A 192 -12.82 -9.74 -7.50
C SER A 192 -11.84 -9.81 -8.69
N GLY A 193 -10.55 -10.07 -8.46
CA GLY A 193 -9.55 -10.25 -9.51
C GLY A 193 -8.76 -9.00 -9.92
N THR A 194 -8.76 -7.91 -9.13
CA THR A 194 -8.00 -6.70 -9.48
C THR A 194 -6.51 -6.98 -9.72
N THR A 195 -5.85 -7.75 -8.84
CA THR A 195 -4.42 -8.11 -9.00
C THR A 195 -4.16 -8.82 -10.33
N ALA A 196 -5.02 -9.77 -10.70
CA ALA A 196 -4.89 -10.53 -11.93
C ALA A 196 -5.05 -9.65 -13.17
N LEU A 197 -6.05 -8.77 -13.18
CA LEU A 197 -6.27 -7.82 -14.26
C LEU A 197 -5.07 -6.89 -14.44
N THR A 198 -4.59 -6.28 -13.35
CA THR A 198 -3.41 -5.40 -13.41
C THR A 198 -2.15 -6.17 -13.82
N ALA A 199 -1.98 -7.43 -13.37
CA ALA A 199 -0.87 -8.26 -13.82
C ALA A 199 -0.92 -8.49 -15.33
N LEU A 200 -2.10 -8.81 -15.88
CA LEU A 200 -2.29 -9.00 -17.33
C LEU A 200 -2.01 -7.71 -18.11
N GLU A 201 -2.59 -6.58 -17.69
CA GLU A 201 -2.35 -5.26 -18.30
C GLU A 201 -0.85 -4.93 -18.40
N GLU A 202 -0.11 -5.28 -17.35
CA GLU A 202 1.33 -5.06 -17.27
C GLU A 202 2.15 -6.18 -17.92
N GLY A 203 1.54 -7.16 -18.60
CA GLY A 203 2.26 -8.24 -19.28
C GLY A 203 2.94 -9.25 -18.34
N ARG A 204 2.36 -9.48 -17.16
CA ARG A 204 2.74 -10.53 -16.20
C ARG A 204 1.70 -11.64 -16.20
N ARG A 205 2.14 -12.85 -15.83
CA ARG A 205 1.24 -13.98 -15.53
C ARG A 205 0.76 -13.87 -14.10
N PHE A 206 -0.32 -14.55 -13.76
CA PHE A 206 -0.83 -14.61 -12.39
C PHE A 206 -1.29 -16.01 -12.00
N ILE A 207 -1.31 -16.26 -10.70
CA ILE A 207 -1.97 -17.39 -10.04
C ILE A 207 -2.86 -16.80 -8.96
N GLY A 208 -4.15 -17.10 -9.02
CA GLY A 208 -5.16 -16.58 -8.11
C GLY A 208 -5.82 -17.69 -7.31
N ILE A 209 -6.00 -17.48 -6.01
CA ILE A 209 -6.78 -18.36 -5.14
C ILE A 209 -7.88 -17.53 -4.49
N GLU A 210 -9.10 -18.05 -4.50
CA GLU A 210 -10.25 -17.43 -3.85
C GLU A 210 -11.18 -18.53 -3.31
N LEU A 211 -11.59 -18.38 -2.05
CA LEU A 211 -12.40 -19.36 -1.35
C LEU A 211 -13.88 -19.24 -1.71
N ASN A 212 -14.36 -18.01 -1.95
CA ASN A 212 -15.76 -17.74 -2.22
C ASN A 212 -16.10 -18.03 -3.70
N PRO A 213 -16.98 -19.01 -4.00
CA PRO A 213 -17.30 -19.38 -5.37
C PRO A 213 -17.92 -18.25 -6.19
N GLU A 214 -18.62 -17.31 -5.55
CA GLU A 214 -19.20 -16.16 -6.26
C GLU A 214 -18.11 -15.17 -6.70
N TYR A 215 -17.05 -15.00 -5.90
CA TYR A 215 -15.89 -14.20 -6.30
C TYR A 215 -15.04 -14.91 -7.36
N VAL A 216 -14.93 -16.24 -7.30
CA VAL A 216 -14.30 -17.04 -8.37
C VAL A 216 -15.01 -16.79 -9.71
N LYS A 217 -16.35 -16.89 -9.75
CA LYS A 217 -17.13 -16.63 -10.98
C LYS A 217 -16.93 -15.20 -11.49
N LEU A 218 -17.02 -14.21 -10.61
CA LEU A 218 -16.85 -12.80 -10.96
C LEU A 218 -15.46 -12.52 -11.53
N SER A 219 -14.41 -12.96 -10.83
CA SER A 219 -13.03 -12.73 -11.24
C SER A 219 -12.73 -13.41 -12.57
N ALA A 220 -13.18 -14.66 -12.76
CA ALA A 220 -13.05 -15.39 -14.02
C ALA A 220 -13.73 -14.66 -15.19
N ALA A 221 -14.96 -14.15 -14.99
CA ALA A 221 -15.66 -13.39 -16.02
C ALA A 221 -14.89 -12.12 -16.42
N ARG A 222 -14.38 -11.37 -15.44
CA ARG A 222 -13.58 -10.15 -15.69
C ARG A 222 -12.28 -10.46 -16.42
N ILE A 223 -11.56 -11.49 -16.00
CA ILE A 223 -10.30 -11.91 -16.65
C ILE A 223 -10.56 -12.35 -18.09
N ASN A 224 -11.57 -13.19 -18.32
CA ASN A 224 -11.91 -13.67 -19.65
C ASN A 224 -12.29 -12.53 -20.58
N ASN A 225 -13.05 -11.55 -20.08
CA ASN A 225 -13.40 -10.35 -20.84
C ASN A 225 -12.15 -9.53 -21.22
N ALA A 226 -11.22 -9.33 -20.29
CA ALA A 226 -9.96 -8.62 -20.55
C ALA A 226 -9.07 -9.33 -21.57
N LEU A 227 -9.02 -10.67 -21.54
CA LEU A 227 -8.30 -11.47 -22.52
C LEU A 227 -8.94 -11.39 -23.92
N GLN A 228 -10.28 -11.38 -23.99
CA GLN A 228 -11.02 -11.31 -25.25
C GLN A 228 -10.93 -9.94 -25.93
N GLN A 229 -10.91 -8.85 -25.16
CA GLN A 229 -10.85 -7.50 -25.72
C GLN A 229 -9.49 -7.16 -26.33
N GLY A 230 -8.47 -8.00 -26.13
CA GLY A 230 -7.09 -7.68 -26.42
C GLY A 230 -6.61 -6.62 -25.45
N ILE A 231 -5.54 -6.90 -24.71
CA ILE A 231 -4.95 -5.91 -23.81
C ILE A 231 -4.54 -4.72 -24.68
N GLN A 232 -5.23 -3.58 -24.56
CA GLN A 232 -4.77 -2.33 -25.15
C GLN A 232 -3.48 -1.94 -24.42
N THR A 233 -2.35 -2.53 -24.83
CA THR A 233 -1.03 -2.03 -24.48
C THR A 233 -0.99 -0.58 -24.93
N LYS A 234 -0.97 0.35 -23.98
CA LYS A 234 -0.59 1.74 -24.23
C LYS A 234 0.88 1.75 -24.66
N LEU A 235 1.14 1.42 -25.92
CA LEU A 235 2.34 1.83 -26.62
C LEU A 235 2.10 3.28 -27.04
N GLU A 236 2.42 4.21 -26.16
CA GLU A 236 2.71 5.58 -26.61
C GLU A 236 4.05 5.50 -27.38
N ILE A 237 3.95 5.66 -28.70
CA ILE A 237 5.09 5.82 -29.63
C ILE A 237 5.53 7.28 -29.59
#